data_AF-A0A6G2Q2S8-F1
#
_entry.id   AF-A0A6G2Q2S8-F1
#
_cell.length_a   1.000
_cell.length_b   1.000
_cell.length_c   1.000
_cell.angle_alpha   90.00
_cell.angle_beta   90.00
_cell.angle_gamma   90.00
#
_symmetry.space_group_name_H-M   'P 1'
#
loop_
_entity.id
_entity.type
_entity.pdbx_description
1 polymer ?
#
loop_
_entity_poly.entity_id
_entity_poly.type
_entity_poly.pdbx_seq_one_letter_code
_entity_poly.pdbx_strand_id
1 'polypeptide(L)'
;PLSRNGKVDRAALPAPDTQPGHTRVAPRTEAERRTADVFGEVLGSEPPGAEDDFFQLGGDSILSIRLASRLAEVFDTEVTPRAVFTHPTPAALARLLGDRQGFGRPAIVPVARDAVAPMSHAQQRLWFLHEFEPAGAEYVTALALRLRGTTDTGALRAALADVVARHESLRTTFDSVDGHGIQRVHPPREVTLPVHDLTGLAPADQEAGLRRLLAADRARPFDLREGPLLRAGLVRLADDDHVLTLALHHIVTDGWSTSVLLGDLAHFYRAQLGVTQAPLPPLPVQYADYAHWQRTTGDTGTDEHLAYWKEHLADTAPLDLPTDRPRPPVRTSAGATARLVVPARTVRGLTRLARDHGTTLFTTLVAAAQAYLARLSGAEDIAVGTVTSGRDRPETQALVGFFVNTLVLRSRAEAGAPFSGFLTAVRGTVLDAFAHQDVPFERVVDEVQPVRDTSRSPLFQVMVVLQNTPAAGLDLPGLEVT
;
A
#
# COMPACT_ATOMS: atom_id res chain seq x y z
N PRO A 1 -8.12 -28.66 33.75
CA PRO A 1 -6.92 -29.23 34.41
C PRO A 1 -5.97 -28.14 34.93
N LEU A 2 -5.50 -28.30 36.18
CA LEU A 2 -4.53 -27.41 36.81
C LEU A 2 -3.21 -28.18 36.98
N SER A 3 -2.08 -27.50 36.81
CA SER A 3 -0.75 -28.07 37.06
C SER A 3 -0.46 -28.10 38.56
N ARG A 4 0.62 -28.79 38.96
CA ARG A 4 1.09 -28.84 40.37
C ARG A 4 1.30 -27.46 41.02
N ASN A 5 1.41 -26.40 40.22
CA ASN A 5 1.62 -25.03 40.70
C ASN A 5 0.33 -24.18 40.70
N GLY A 6 -0.85 -24.80 40.60
CA GLY A 6 -2.15 -24.12 40.67
C GLY A 6 -2.50 -23.26 39.45
N LYS A 7 -1.69 -23.29 38.39
CA LYS A 7 -1.96 -22.62 37.11
C LYS A 7 -2.67 -23.58 36.16
N VAL A 8 -3.45 -23.06 35.22
CA VAL A 8 -4.09 -23.87 34.17
C VAL A 8 -3.03 -24.65 33.40
N ASP A 9 -3.14 -25.97 33.42
CA ASP A 9 -2.28 -26.87 32.65
C ASP A 9 -2.73 -26.85 31.19
N ARG A 10 -2.02 -26.10 30.36
CA ARG A 10 -2.33 -25.93 28.93
C ARG A 10 -2.12 -27.21 28.13
N ALA A 11 -1.27 -28.13 28.59
CA ALA A 11 -1.00 -29.40 27.88
C ALA A 11 -2.10 -30.44 28.14
N ALA A 12 -2.80 -30.32 29.27
CA ALA A 12 -3.92 -31.18 29.62
C ALA A 12 -5.29 -30.62 29.18
N LEU A 13 -5.33 -29.44 28.55
CA LEU A 13 -6.56 -28.94 27.93
C LEU A 13 -6.94 -29.88 26.76
N PRO A 14 -8.23 -30.19 26.57
CA PRO A 14 -8.67 -30.85 25.35
C PRO A 14 -8.13 -30.07 24.15
N ALA A 15 -7.61 -30.78 23.15
CA ALA A 15 -7.31 -30.14 21.88
C ALA A 15 -8.57 -29.39 21.44
N PRO A 16 -8.46 -28.12 21.02
CA PRO A 16 -9.64 -27.39 20.56
C PRO A 16 -10.28 -28.21 19.44
N ASP A 17 -11.52 -28.64 19.66
CA ASP A 17 -12.32 -29.19 18.58
C ASP A 17 -12.31 -28.14 17.48
N THR A 18 -11.72 -28.49 16.34
CA THR A 18 -12.04 -27.79 15.09
C THR A 18 -13.55 -27.85 15.00
N GLN A 19 -14.23 -26.70 15.13
CA GLN A 19 -15.67 -26.68 15.24
C GLN A 19 -16.29 -27.57 14.15
N PRO A 20 -17.07 -28.62 14.49
CA PRO A 20 -17.89 -29.29 13.49
C PRO A 20 -19.05 -28.34 13.20
N GLY A 21 -18.93 -27.56 12.13
CA GLY A 21 -19.83 -26.41 11.97
C GLY A 21 -19.93 -25.77 10.60
N HIS A 22 -19.52 -26.43 9.52
CA HIS A 22 -20.13 -26.27 8.19
C HIS A 22 -19.80 -27.55 7.42
N THR A 23 -20.81 -28.23 6.86
CA THR A 23 -20.55 -29.27 5.87
C THR A 23 -19.87 -28.57 4.69
N ARG A 24 -18.54 -28.60 4.63
CA ARG A 24 -17.77 -27.97 3.55
C ARG A 24 -18.27 -28.57 2.24
N VAL A 25 -18.87 -27.72 1.41
CA VAL A 25 -19.33 -28.15 0.10
C VAL A 25 -18.10 -28.28 -0.77
N ALA A 26 -17.76 -29.50 -1.17
CA ALA A 26 -16.61 -29.71 -2.05
C ALA A 26 -16.82 -28.99 -3.40
N PRO A 27 -15.76 -28.41 -4.00
CA PRO A 27 -15.78 -27.91 -5.37
C PRO A 27 -16.37 -28.94 -6.35
N ARG A 28 -17.44 -28.56 -7.04
CA ARG A 28 -18.26 -29.44 -7.88
C ARG A 28 -17.75 -29.46 -9.32
N THR A 29 -17.26 -28.32 -9.79
CA THR A 29 -16.77 -28.11 -11.17
C THR A 29 -15.26 -27.95 -11.20
N GLU A 30 -14.66 -28.09 -12.39
CA GLU A 30 -13.23 -27.82 -12.58
C GLU A 30 -12.90 -26.34 -12.33
N ALA A 31 -13.78 -25.42 -12.76
CA ALA A 31 -13.64 -24.01 -12.47
C ALA A 31 -13.69 -23.72 -10.96
N GLU A 32 -14.57 -24.37 -10.20
CA GLU A 32 -14.60 -24.27 -8.74
C GLU A 32 -13.32 -24.78 -8.09
N ARG A 33 -12.77 -25.92 -8.56
CA ARG A 33 -11.52 -26.48 -8.04
C ARG A 33 -10.35 -25.52 -8.26
N ARG A 34 -10.16 -25.07 -9.50
CA ARG A 34 -9.11 -24.10 -9.86
C ARG A 34 -9.25 -22.79 -9.07
N THR A 35 -10.48 -22.30 -8.86
CA THR A 35 -10.72 -21.10 -8.06
C THR A 35 -10.36 -21.35 -6.58
N ALA A 36 -10.75 -22.49 -6.01
CA ALA A 36 -10.42 -22.86 -4.64
C ALA A 36 -8.89 -23.06 -4.44
N ASP A 37 -8.19 -23.62 -5.41
CA ASP A 37 -6.73 -23.76 -5.36
C ASP A 37 -6.06 -22.39 -5.27
N VAL A 38 -6.48 -21.43 -6.09
CA VAL A 38 -5.99 -20.04 -6.02
C VAL A 38 -6.33 -19.38 -4.69
N PHE A 39 -7.50 -19.65 -4.10
CA PHE A 39 -7.82 -19.16 -2.74
C PHE A 39 -6.82 -19.71 -1.72
N GLY A 40 -6.53 -21.01 -1.76
CA GLY A 40 -5.56 -21.66 -0.87
C GLY A 40 -4.16 -21.07 -1.02
N GLU A 41 -3.69 -20.88 -2.26
CA GLU A 41 -2.40 -20.24 -2.56
C GLU A 41 -2.30 -18.83 -1.96
N VAL A 42 -3.34 -18.00 -2.15
CA VAL A 42 -3.33 -16.60 -1.71
C VAL A 42 -3.48 -16.46 -0.20
N LEU A 43 -4.31 -17.29 0.43
CA LEU A 43 -4.52 -17.31 1.88
C LEU A 43 -3.39 -18.02 2.63
N GLY A 44 -2.54 -18.78 1.94
CA GLY A 44 -1.53 -19.64 2.56
C GLY A 44 -2.15 -20.79 3.36
N SER A 45 -3.29 -21.32 2.91
CA SER A 45 -4.06 -22.37 3.56
C SER A 45 -4.40 -23.52 2.60
N GLU A 46 -4.96 -24.60 3.13
CA GLU A 46 -5.57 -25.62 2.26
C GLU A 46 -6.70 -25.02 1.40
N PRO A 47 -6.96 -25.56 0.19
CA PRO A 47 -8.05 -25.10 -0.66
C PRO A 47 -9.39 -25.14 0.09
N PRO A 48 -10.16 -24.04 0.08
CA PRO A 48 -11.43 -23.99 0.79
C PRO A 48 -12.55 -24.68 0.03
N GLY A 49 -13.70 -24.88 0.69
CA GLY A 49 -14.92 -25.37 0.05
C GLY A 49 -15.50 -24.38 -0.96
N ALA A 50 -16.36 -24.88 -1.85
CA ALA A 50 -16.99 -24.13 -2.93
C ALA A 50 -17.78 -22.90 -2.46
N GLU A 51 -18.33 -22.94 -1.25
CA GLU A 51 -19.16 -21.87 -0.66
C GLU A 51 -18.46 -21.14 0.50
N ASP A 52 -17.18 -21.45 0.76
CA ASP A 52 -16.45 -20.80 1.84
C ASP A 52 -16.07 -19.37 1.41
N ASP A 53 -16.44 -18.39 2.23
CA ASP A 53 -16.26 -16.96 1.95
C ASP A 53 -14.81 -16.52 2.20
N PHE A 54 -14.20 -15.90 1.19
CA PHE A 54 -12.82 -15.41 1.20
C PHE A 54 -12.48 -14.54 2.41
N PHE A 55 -13.36 -13.61 2.77
CA PHE A 55 -13.12 -12.67 3.88
C PHE A 55 -13.36 -13.34 5.23
N GLN A 56 -14.24 -14.34 5.30
CA GLN A 56 -14.41 -15.15 6.50
C GLN A 56 -13.17 -16.00 6.80
N LEU A 57 -12.48 -16.47 5.76
CA LEU A 57 -11.24 -17.24 5.83
C LEU A 57 -9.99 -16.40 6.16
N GLY A 58 -10.14 -15.07 6.34
CA GLY A 58 -9.04 -14.17 6.67
C GLY A 58 -8.49 -13.38 5.49
N GLY A 59 -9.14 -13.45 4.33
CA GLY A 59 -8.89 -12.56 3.20
C GLY A 59 -9.12 -11.09 3.58
N ASP A 60 -8.32 -10.21 3.01
CA ASP A 60 -8.43 -8.76 3.15
C ASP A 60 -8.34 -8.06 1.78
N SER A 61 -8.34 -6.72 1.76
CA SER A 61 -8.29 -5.96 0.51
C SER A 61 -7.01 -6.17 -0.31
N ILE A 62 -5.87 -6.48 0.32
CA ILE A 62 -4.62 -6.77 -0.40
C ILE A 62 -4.68 -8.18 -0.98
N LEU A 63 -5.11 -9.14 -0.16
CA LEU A 63 -5.27 -10.52 -0.60
C LEU A 63 -6.34 -10.63 -1.69
N SER A 64 -7.40 -9.80 -1.67
CA SER A 64 -8.39 -9.79 -2.75
C SER A 64 -7.82 -9.32 -4.08
N ILE A 65 -6.86 -8.39 -4.07
CA ILE A 65 -6.17 -7.95 -5.29
C ILE A 65 -5.29 -9.09 -5.83
N ARG A 66 -4.50 -9.73 -4.95
CA ARG A 66 -3.69 -10.90 -5.33
C ARG A 66 -4.56 -12.03 -5.87
N LEU A 67 -5.69 -12.30 -5.22
CA LEU A 67 -6.67 -13.29 -5.67
C LEU A 67 -7.24 -12.95 -7.05
N ALA A 68 -7.70 -11.72 -7.25
CA ALA A 68 -8.20 -11.28 -8.55
C ALA A 68 -7.14 -11.43 -9.65
N SER A 69 -5.91 -10.97 -9.40
CA SER A 69 -4.81 -11.10 -10.37
C SER A 69 -4.45 -12.56 -10.68
N ARG A 70 -4.40 -13.44 -9.68
CA ARG A 70 -4.11 -14.87 -9.89
C ARG A 70 -5.26 -15.59 -10.60
N LEU A 71 -6.51 -15.25 -10.30
CA LEU A 71 -7.65 -15.77 -11.05
C LEU A 71 -7.63 -15.29 -12.50
N ALA A 72 -7.26 -14.03 -12.73
CA ALA A 72 -7.13 -13.48 -14.08
C ALA A 72 -6.07 -14.24 -14.90
N GLU A 73 -4.91 -14.51 -14.30
CA GLU A 73 -3.84 -15.32 -14.91
C GLU A 73 -4.29 -16.76 -15.18
N VAL A 74 -4.91 -17.42 -14.20
CA VAL A 74 -5.32 -18.83 -14.31
C VAL A 74 -6.44 -19.00 -15.35
N PHE A 75 -7.39 -18.08 -15.41
CA PHE A 75 -8.55 -18.20 -16.29
C PHE A 75 -8.43 -17.42 -17.60
N ASP A 76 -7.29 -16.73 -17.83
CA ASP A 76 -7.03 -15.89 -19.00
C ASP A 76 -8.18 -14.89 -19.26
N THR A 77 -8.61 -14.21 -18.19
CA THR A 77 -9.77 -13.31 -18.22
C THR A 77 -9.58 -12.15 -17.25
N GLU A 78 -10.35 -11.07 -17.39
CA GLU A 78 -10.26 -9.95 -16.47
C GLU A 78 -11.08 -10.23 -15.20
N VAL A 79 -10.42 -10.12 -14.05
CA VAL A 79 -11.05 -10.25 -12.73
C VAL A 79 -10.75 -9.00 -11.94
N THR A 80 -11.78 -8.27 -11.58
CA THR A 80 -11.63 -7.06 -10.77
C THR A 80 -11.63 -7.43 -9.28
N PRO A 81 -10.95 -6.66 -8.41
CA PRO A 81 -11.09 -6.81 -6.96
C PRO A 81 -12.56 -6.73 -6.51
N ARG A 82 -13.40 -5.91 -7.18
CA ARG A 82 -14.85 -5.84 -6.94
C ARG A 82 -15.51 -7.21 -7.10
N ALA A 83 -15.16 -7.97 -8.13
CA ALA A 83 -15.73 -9.30 -8.36
C ALA A 83 -15.50 -10.23 -7.16
N VAL A 84 -14.32 -10.16 -6.52
CA VAL A 84 -14.01 -10.90 -5.30
C VAL A 84 -14.89 -10.43 -4.14
N PHE A 85 -15.16 -9.13 -4.03
CA PHE A 85 -16.06 -8.58 -3.00
C PHE A 85 -17.54 -8.92 -3.20
N THR A 86 -18.02 -8.95 -4.44
CA THR A 86 -19.43 -9.25 -4.76
C THR A 86 -19.71 -10.74 -4.84
N HIS A 87 -18.69 -11.54 -5.16
CA HIS A 87 -18.76 -12.99 -5.31
C HIS A 87 -17.67 -13.66 -4.44
N PRO A 88 -17.74 -13.58 -3.11
CA PRO A 88 -16.62 -13.94 -2.24
C PRO A 88 -16.36 -15.45 -2.09
N THR A 89 -17.08 -16.31 -2.82
CA THR A 89 -16.93 -17.77 -2.73
C THR A 89 -16.35 -18.35 -4.02
N PRO A 90 -15.61 -19.48 -3.96
CA PRO A 90 -15.11 -20.15 -5.15
C PRO A 90 -16.20 -20.47 -6.20
N ALA A 91 -17.38 -20.89 -5.77
CA ALA A 91 -18.51 -21.16 -6.67
C ALA A 91 -19.10 -19.90 -7.31
N ALA A 92 -19.12 -18.77 -6.59
CA ALA A 92 -19.63 -17.52 -7.16
C ALA A 92 -18.65 -16.93 -8.18
N LEU A 93 -17.34 -16.95 -7.89
CA LEU A 93 -16.32 -16.51 -8.85
C LEU A 93 -16.20 -17.46 -10.03
N ALA A 94 -16.18 -18.77 -9.82
CA ALA A 94 -16.09 -19.75 -10.90
C ALA A 94 -17.22 -19.59 -11.93
N ARG A 95 -18.45 -19.27 -11.49
CA ARG A 95 -19.57 -18.94 -12.40
C ARG A 95 -19.30 -17.69 -13.22
N LEU A 96 -18.83 -16.62 -12.59
CA LEU A 96 -18.48 -15.38 -13.28
C LEU A 96 -17.37 -15.58 -14.32
N LEU A 97 -16.38 -16.42 -14.00
CA LEU A 97 -15.24 -16.72 -14.86
C LEU A 97 -15.61 -17.65 -16.02
N GLY A 98 -16.58 -18.55 -15.82
CA GLY A 98 -17.09 -19.47 -16.85
C GLY A 98 -17.92 -18.78 -17.94
N ASP A 99 -18.56 -17.65 -17.63
CA ASP A 99 -19.50 -16.95 -18.52
C ASP A 99 -18.88 -15.79 -19.32
N ARG A 100 -17.63 -15.40 -19.05
CA ARG A 100 -17.00 -14.22 -19.66
C ARG A 100 -15.86 -14.60 -20.62
N GLN A 101 -16.15 -14.56 -21.92
CA GLN A 101 -15.12 -14.25 -22.92
C GLN A 101 -15.24 -12.77 -23.28
N GLY A 102 -14.32 -11.92 -22.79
CA GLY A 102 -14.44 -10.48 -22.98
C GLY A 102 -13.10 -9.75 -22.92
N PHE A 103 -12.77 -9.11 -24.05
CA PHE A 103 -11.79 -8.06 -24.33
C PHE A 103 -11.02 -7.53 -23.11
N GLY A 104 -9.86 -8.12 -22.81
CA GLY A 104 -8.95 -7.59 -21.80
C GLY A 104 -8.45 -6.19 -22.19
N ARG A 105 -8.38 -5.28 -21.21
CA ARG A 105 -7.67 -4.01 -21.35
C ARG A 105 -6.26 -4.28 -21.92
N PRO A 106 -5.73 -3.45 -22.84
CA PRO A 106 -4.46 -3.74 -23.50
C PRO A 106 -3.33 -4.03 -22.49
N ALA A 107 -2.48 -4.99 -22.82
CA ALA A 107 -1.35 -5.37 -22.00
C ALA A 107 -0.37 -4.19 -21.83
N ILE A 108 0.32 -4.15 -20.69
CA ILE A 108 1.46 -3.24 -20.53
C ILE A 108 2.62 -3.86 -21.29
N VAL A 109 3.16 -3.16 -22.27
CA VAL A 109 4.26 -3.64 -23.10
C VAL A 109 5.52 -2.79 -22.88
N PRO A 110 6.73 -3.38 -22.94
CA PRO A 110 7.96 -2.62 -22.87
C PRO A 110 8.04 -1.54 -23.96
N VAL A 111 8.41 -0.32 -23.56
CA VAL A 111 8.66 0.80 -24.47
C VAL A 111 10.15 1.10 -24.56
N ALA A 112 10.59 1.61 -25.71
CA ALA A 112 11.98 1.97 -25.90
C ALA A 112 12.41 3.11 -24.96
N ARG A 113 13.61 2.99 -24.35
CA ARG A 113 14.12 3.91 -23.31
C ARG A 113 14.84 5.14 -23.86
N ASP A 114 15.05 5.18 -25.16
CA ASP A 114 15.53 6.33 -25.92
C ASP A 114 14.41 7.37 -26.17
N ALA A 115 13.14 6.96 -26.05
CA ALA A 115 12.01 7.86 -26.07
C ALA A 115 11.79 8.54 -24.70
N VAL A 116 11.36 9.80 -24.74
CA VAL A 116 10.93 10.54 -23.54
C VAL A 116 9.68 9.87 -22.97
N ALA A 117 9.80 9.21 -21.81
CA ALA A 117 8.67 8.55 -21.16
C ALA A 117 7.82 9.57 -20.38
N PRO A 118 6.48 9.56 -20.51
CA PRO A 118 5.65 10.48 -19.74
C PRO A 118 5.63 10.08 -18.26
N MET A 119 5.34 11.03 -17.38
CA MET A 119 4.98 10.71 -15.99
C MET A 119 3.60 10.06 -15.93
N SER A 120 3.39 9.14 -14.98
CA SER A 120 2.05 8.69 -14.62
C SER A 120 1.22 9.87 -14.06
N HIS A 121 -0.10 9.74 -13.96
CA HIS A 121 -0.93 10.81 -13.35
C HIS A 121 -0.50 11.09 -11.91
N ALA A 122 -0.24 10.03 -11.14
CA ALA A 122 0.18 10.13 -9.75
C ALA A 122 1.55 10.81 -9.61
N GLN A 123 2.51 10.52 -10.50
CA GLN A 123 3.79 11.21 -10.54
C GLN A 123 3.66 12.67 -10.95
N GLN A 124 2.82 12.99 -11.94
CA GLN A 124 2.58 14.36 -12.38
C GLN A 124 2.06 15.24 -11.24
N ARG A 125 1.21 14.68 -10.36
CA ARG A 125 0.75 15.36 -9.16
C ARG A 125 1.89 15.69 -8.20
N LEU A 126 2.73 14.71 -7.88
CA LEU A 126 3.87 14.93 -6.98
C LEU A 126 4.91 15.88 -7.59
N TRP A 127 5.10 15.82 -8.91
CA TRP A 127 5.91 16.80 -9.64
C TRP A 127 5.35 18.22 -9.50
N PHE A 128 4.05 18.39 -9.74
CA PHE A 128 3.38 19.69 -9.55
C PHE A 128 3.62 20.20 -8.12
N LEU A 129 3.35 19.40 -7.09
CA LEU A 129 3.56 19.80 -5.70
C LEU A 129 5.03 20.13 -5.39
N HIS A 130 5.98 19.39 -5.96
CA HIS A 130 7.40 19.69 -5.83
C HIS A 130 7.77 21.04 -6.47
N GLU A 131 7.20 21.39 -7.63
CA GLU A 131 7.45 22.68 -8.27
C GLU A 131 6.94 23.88 -7.44
N PHE A 132 5.89 23.70 -6.64
CA PHE A 132 5.42 24.74 -5.70
C PHE A 132 6.31 24.88 -4.46
N GLU A 133 6.86 23.78 -3.96
CA GLU A 133 7.72 23.77 -2.77
C GLU A 133 8.96 22.87 -2.96
N PRO A 134 9.96 23.29 -3.77
CA PRO A 134 11.11 22.44 -4.11
C PRO A 134 11.98 22.07 -2.90
N ALA A 135 11.98 22.92 -1.86
CA ALA A 135 12.68 22.70 -0.60
C ALA A 135 11.90 21.82 0.39
N GLY A 136 10.68 21.39 0.05
CA GLY A 136 9.81 20.60 0.89
C GLY A 136 10.30 19.17 1.06
N ALA A 137 10.14 18.64 2.28
CA ALA A 137 10.42 17.24 2.61
C ALA A 137 9.16 16.41 2.88
N GLU A 138 7.97 16.94 2.55
CA GLU A 138 6.67 16.31 2.82
C GLU A 138 6.56 14.90 2.20
N TYR A 139 7.15 14.71 1.02
CA TYR A 139 7.13 13.45 0.27
C TYR A 139 8.44 12.65 0.39
N VAL A 140 9.23 12.89 1.43
CA VAL A 140 10.36 12.03 1.79
C VAL A 140 9.84 10.85 2.60
N THR A 141 9.97 9.64 2.05
CA THR A 141 9.71 8.38 2.74
C THR A 141 11.02 7.85 3.28
N ALA A 142 11.11 7.62 4.59
CA ALA A 142 12.31 7.11 5.23
C ALA A 142 12.02 5.83 6.01
N LEU A 143 12.89 4.84 5.86
CA LEU A 143 12.91 3.58 6.59
C LEU A 143 14.25 3.46 7.33
N ALA A 144 14.20 2.94 8.55
CA ALA A 144 15.38 2.56 9.32
C ALA A 144 15.22 1.10 9.78
N LEU A 145 16.23 0.28 9.54
CA LEU A 145 16.29 -1.12 9.93
C LEU A 145 17.46 -1.31 10.88
N ARG A 146 17.21 -1.77 12.09
CA ARG A 146 18.29 -2.13 13.01
C ARG A 146 18.73 -3.55 12.72
N LEU A 147 20.02 -3.71 12.48
CA LEU A 147 20.70 -4.94 12.09
C LEU A 147 21.59 -5.35 13.26
N ARG A 148 21.24 -6.45 13.95
CA ARG A 148 22.07 -7.03 15.02
C ARG A 148 22.76 -8.30 14.55
N GLY A 149 24.08 -8.34 14.65
CA GLY A 149 24.95 -9.40 14.16
C GLY A 149 26.02 -8.89 13.21
N THR A 150 26.76 -9.82 12.60
CA THR A 150 27.88 -9.49 11.72
C THR A 150 27.38 -8.92 10.38
N THR A 151 27.47 -7.61 10.22
CA THR A 151 27.05 -6.92 9.00
C THR A 151 28.20 -6.82 8.00
N ASP A 152 28.05 -7.44 6.82
CA ASP A 152 28.99 -7.24 5.72
C ASP A 152 28.59 -5.99 4.93
N THR A 153 29.27 -4.87 5.23
CA THR A 153 28.99 -3.58 4.59
C THR A 153 29.30 -3.55 3.09
N GLY A 154 30.22 -4.41 2.63
CA GLY A 154 30.56 -4.55 1.20
C GLY A 154 29.43 -5.26 0.46
N ALA A 155 28.97 -6.39 0.99
CA ALA A 155 27.83 -7.12 0.47
C ALA A 155 26.55 -6.27 0.49
N LEU A 156 26.33 -5.47 1.54
CA LEU A 156 25.18 -4.57 1.63
C LEU A 156 25.21 -3.48 0.56
N ARG A 157 26.38 -2.87 0.32
CA ARG A 157 26.57 -1.87 -0.74
C ARG A 157 26.33 -2.47 -2.12
N ALA A 158 26.87 -3.65 -2.39
CA ALA A 158 26.69 -4.35 -3.66
C ALA A 158 25.23 -4.75 -3.88
N ALA A 159 24.56 -5.27 -2.85
CA ALA A 159 23.14 -5.61 -2.91
C ALA A 159 22.25 -4.39 -3.20
N LEU A 160 22.55 -3.23 -2.60
CA LEU A 160 21.85 -1.97 -2.94
C LEU A 160 22.08 -1.56 -4.40
N ALA A 161 23.29 -1.75 -4.94
CA ALA A 161 23.56 -1.49 -6.34
C ALA A 161 22.76 -2.42 -7.27
N ASP A 162 22.63 -3.71 -6.92
CA ASP A 162 21.82 -4.68 -7.66
C ASP A 162 20.32 -4.30 -7.64
N VAL A 163 19.80 -3.84 -6.48
CA VAL A 163 18.42 -3.33 -6.35
C VAL A 163 18.20 -2.12 -7.26
N VAL A 164 19.13 -1.15 -7.27
CA VAL A 164 19.05 0.05 -8.14
C VAL A 164 19.19 -0.32 -9.61
N ALA A 165 20.00 -1.31 -9.96
CA ALA A 165 20.13 -1.79 -11.32
C ALA A 165 18.81 -2.43 -11.81
N ARG A 166 18.18 -3.26 -10.97
CA ARG A 166 16.94 -3.99 -11.25
C ARG A 166 15.72 -3.08 -11.43
N HIS A 167 15.58 -2.05 -10.59
CA HIS A 167 14.40 -1.17 -10.56
C HIS A 167 14.68 0.19 -11.18
N GLU A 168 14.16 0.44 -12.38
CA GLU A 168 14.37 1.70 -13.12
C GLU A 168 13.98 2.93 -12.30
N SER A 169 12.89 2.87 -11.54
CA SER A 169 12.39 3.97 -10.70
C SER A 169 13.45 4.55 -9.75
N LEU A 170 14.37 3.72 -9.22
CA LEU A 170 15.42 4.15 -8.30
C LEU A 170 16.55 4.95 -8.98
N ARG A 171 16.58 4.91 -10.30
CA ARG A 171 17.53 5.60 -11.18
C ARG A 171 16.82 6.52 -12.17
N THR A 172 15.59 6.94 -11.88
CA THR A 172 14.83 7.89 -12.68
C THR A 172 14.94 9.31 -12.10
N THR A 173 15.09 10.31 -12.97
CA THR A 173 14.85 11.72 -12.66
C THR A 173 13.67 12.27 -13.46
N PHE A 174 13.18 13.43 -13.07
CA PHE A 174 11.94 14.03 -13.57
C PHE A 174 12.22 15.42 -14.10
N ASP A 175 11.55 15.79 -15.20
CA ASP A 175 11.66 17.11 -15.81
C ASP A 175 10.33 17.46 -16.49
N SER A 176 10.24 18.64 -17.10
CA SER A 176 9.11 19.02 -17.94
C SER A 176 9.58 19.51 -19.30
N VAL A 177 8.95 19.03 -20.37
CA VAL A 177 9.16 19.50 -21.74
C VAL A 177 7.82 20.00 -22.27
N ASP A 178 7.78 21.24 -22.75
CA ASP A 178 6.57 21.89 -23.28
C ASP A 178 5.35 21.81 -22.32
N GLY A 179 5.59 21.92 -21.02
CA GLY A 179 4.54 21.85 -19.98
C GLY A 179 4.10 20.43 -19.62
N HIS A 180 4.66 19.40 -20.26
CA HIS A 180 4.37 18.00 -19.95
C HIS A 180 5.47 17.39 -19.09
N GLY A 181 5.08 16.74 -17.99
CA GLY A 181 6.02 16.04 -17.11
C GLY A 181 6.56 14.77 -17.75
N ILE A 182 7.89 14.61 -17.70
CA ILE A 182 8.63 13.51 -18.30
C ILE A 182 9.53 12.81 -17.28
N GLN A 183 9.85 11.56 -17.56
CA GLN A 183 10.77 10.73 -16.80
C GLN A 183 12.02 10.47 -17.63
N ARG A 184 13.19 10.52 -16.98
CA ARG A 184 14.48 10.16 -17.57
C ARG A 184 15.10 9.01 -16.78
N VAL A 185 15.13 7.84 -17.39
CA VAL A 185 15.72 6.64 -16.79
C VAL A 185 17.22 6.62 -17.08
N HIS A 186 18.04 6.65 -16.03
CA HIS A 186 19.51 6.65 -16.17
C HIS A 186 20.08 5.24 -16.11
N PRO A 187 21.27 4.96 -16.68
CA PRO A 187 21.97 3.70 -16.48
C PRO A 187 22.16 3.35 -14.98
N PRO A 188 22.30 2.07 -14.64
CA PRO A 188 22.69 1.66 -13.28
C PRO A 188 23.97 2.38 -12.83
N ARG A 189 24.00 2.76 -11.55
CA ARG A 189 25.12 3.46 -10.92
C ARG A 189 25.41 2.87 -9.55
N GLU A 190 26.64 3.05 -9.07
CA GLU A 190 26.97 2.69 -7.70
C GLU A 190 26.13 3.47 -6.68
N VAL A 191 25.77 2.80 -5.60
CA VAL A 191 25.05 3.40 -4.48
C VAL A 191 26.05 3.78 -3.39
N THR A 192 26.06 5.05 -3.00
CA THR A 192 26.83 5.51 -1.86
C THR A 192 26.18 5.02 -0.57
N LEU A 193 26.94 4.31 0.26
CA LEU A 193 26.57 3.92 1.61
C LEU A 193 27.54 4.56 2.61
N PRO A 194 27.34 5.84 3.00
CA PRO A 194 28.12 6.49 4.04
C PRO A 194 27.90 5.81 5.39
N VAL A 195 28.97 5.68 6.16
CA VAL A 195 28.94 5.08 7.51
C VAL A 195 29.11 6.18 8.54
N HIS A 196 28.12 6.32 9.43
CA HIS A 196 28.17 7.20 10.59
C HIS A 196 28.53 6.38 11.83
N ASP A 197 29.76 6.53 12.32
CA ASP A 197 30.24 5.81 13.49
C ASP A 197 29.88 6.56 14.78
N LEU A 198 29.02 5.96 15.62
CA LEU A 198 28.65 6.47 16.93
C LEU A 198 29.26 5.66 18.08
N THR A 199 30.08 4.64 17.79
CA THR A 199 30.63 3.71 18.80
C THR A 199 31.45 4.41 19.88
N GLY A 200 32.08 5.55 19.57
CA GLY A 200 32.86 6.35 20.52
C GLY A 200 32.05 7.18 21.52
N LEU A 201 30.72 7.19 21.41
CA LEU A 201 29.83 7.94 22.31
C LEU A 201 29.27 7.06 23.42
N ALA A 202 28.87 7.67 24.54
CA ALA A 202 28.12 6.98 25.59
C ALA A 202 26.74 6.51 25.04
N PRO A 203 26.14 5.41 25.55
CA PRO A 203 24.91 4.85 24.98
C PRO A 203 23.73 5.83 24.86
N ALA A 204 23.54 6.73 25.83
CA ALA A 204 22.50 7.75 25.76
C ALA A 204 22.75 8.77 24.64
N ASP A 205 24.00 9.12 24.40
CA ASP A 205 24.43 10.03 23.34
C ASP A 205 24.42 9.36 21.96
N GLN A 206 24.66 8.05 21.89
CA GLN A 206 24.46 7.25 20.68
C GLN A 206 23.00 7.29 20.22
N GLU A 207 22.06 6.99 21.12
CA GLU A 207 20.63 7.01 20.80
C GLU A 207 20.15 8.42 20.43
N ALA A 208 20.65 9.45 21.11
CA ALA A 208 20.39 10.84 20.72
C ALA A 208 21.02 11.21 19.37
N GLY A 209 22.21 10.71 19.07
CA GLY A 209 22.89 10.84 17.79
C GLY A 209 22.11 10.19 16.66
N LEU A 210 21.68 8.94 16.85
CA LEU A 210 20.85 8.20 15.91
C LEU A 210 19.55 8.95 15.60
N ARG A 211 18.80 9.38 16.62
CA ARG A 211 17.57 10.16 16.42
C ARG A 211 17.80 11.46 15.64
N ARG A 212 18.91 12.15 15.89
CA ARG A 212 19.27 13.36 15.13
C ARG A 212 19.57 13.04 13.66
N LEU A 213 20.34 11.98 13.39
CA LEU A 213 20.64 11.55 12.03
C LEU A 213 19.37 11.16 11.26
N LEU A 214 18.48 10.37 11.87
CA LEU A 214 17.21 9.98 11.27
C LEU A 214 16.30 11.17 10.99
N ALA A 215 16.22 12.13 11.92
CA ALA A 215 15.44 13.35 11.74
C ALA A 215 16.01 14.24 10.63
N ALA A 216 17.35 14.38 10.58
CA ALA A 216 18.02 15.17 9.55
C ALA A 216 17.84 14.57 8.15
N ASP A 217 17.96 13.24 8.03
CA ASP A 217 17.82 12.57 6.73
C ASP A 217 16.39 12.69 6.18
N ARG A 218 15.38 12.56 7.06
CA ARG A 218 13.96 12.76 6.72
C ARG A 218 13.62 14.21 6.36
N ALA A 219 14.27 15.19 6.99
CA ALA A 219 14.04 16.61 6.74
C ALA A 219 14.78 17.14 5.49
N ARG A 220 15.74 16.39 4.96
CA ARG A 220 16.51 16.79 3.77
C ARG A 220 15.67 16.53 2.51
N PRO A 221 15.40 17.55 1.67
CA PRO A 221 14.64 17.38 0.42
C PRO A 221 15.46 16.62 -0.64
N PHE A 222 14.76 16.13 -1.66
CA PHE A 222 15.36 15.59 -2.89
C PHE A 222 15.21 16.59 -4.03
N ASP A 223 16.22 16.69 -4.89
CA ASP A 223 16.10 17.35 -6.19
C ASP A 223 15.60 16.32 -7.21
N LEU A 224 14.38 16.51 -7.71
CA LEU A 224 13.76 15.57 -8.64
C LEU A 224 14.39 15.58 -10.05
N ARG A 225 15.09 16.66 -10.43
CA ARG A 225 15.74 16.82 -11.73
C ARG A 225 17.10 16.14 -11.77
N GLU A 226 17.85 16.25 -10.67
CA GLU A 226 19.23 15.75 -10.58
C GLU A 226 19.33 14.36 -9.94
N GLY A 227 18.47 14.05 -8.96
CA GLY A 227 18.57 12.82 -8.18
C GLY A 227 19.92 12.67 -7.45
N PRO A 228 20.32 11.46 -7.02
CA PRO A 228 19.50 10.24 -6.93
C PRO A 228 18.30 10.41 -5.99
N LEU A 229 17.19 9.70 -6.28
CA LEU A 229 15.97 9.72 -5.46
C LEU A 229 15.90 8.61 -4.41
N LEU A 230 17.05 7.99 -4.15
CA LEU A 230 17.33 7.07 -3.06
C LEU A 230 18.62 7.54 -2.38
N ARG A 231 18.56 7.72 -1.07
CA ARG A 231 19.71 7.90 -0.19
C ARG A 231 19.77 6.72 0.75
N ALA A 232 20.91 6.04 0.77
CA ALA A 232 21.21 5.01 1.76
C ALA A 232 22.24 5.54 2.75
N GLY A 233 22.24 5.02 3.97
CA GLY A 233 23.24 5.31 4.99
C GLY A 233 23.30 4.21 6.03
N LEU A 234 24.45 4.02 6.67
CA LEU A 234 24.63 3.04 7.72
C LEU A 234 25.10 3.74 8.99
N VAL A 235 24.42 3.55 10.11
CA VAL A 235 24.85 4.06 11.41
C VAL A 235 25.41 2.89 12.22
N ARG A 236 26.65 2.98 12.68
CA ARG A 236 27.29 1.95 13.52
C ARG A 236 27.15 2.34 14.99
N LEU A 237 26.48 1.49 15.77
CA LEU A 237 26.28 1.64 17.22
C LEU A 237 27.25 0.74 18.01
N ALA A 238 27.55 -0.44 17.47
CA ALA A 238 28.56 -1.38 17.95
C ALA A 238 29.14 -2.19 16.77
N ASP A 239 30.06 -3.11 17.03
CA ASP A 239 30.62 -4.01 16.00
C ASP A 239 29.56 -4.92 15.37
N ASP A 240 28.53 -5.27 16.15
CA ASP A 240 27.43 -6.15 15.81
C ASP A 240 26.06 -5.42 15.88
N ASP A 241 26.03 -4.09 15.87
CA ASP A 241 24.79 -3.32 15.93
C ASP A 241 24.86 -2.12 14.98
N HIS A 242 24.08 -2.20 13.91
CA HIS A 242 24.01 -1.19 12.87
C HIS A 242 22.57 -0.75 12.62
N VAL A 243 22.37 0.44 12.08
CA VAL A 243 21.08 0.90 11.56
C VAL A 243 21.25 1.26 10.09
N LEU A 244 20.65 0.47 9.20
CA LEU A 244 20.53 0.80 7.79
C LEU A 244 19.38 1.80 7.60
N THR A 245 19.67 2.92 6.95
CA THR A 245 18.72 3.97 6.63
C THR A 245 18.52 4.03 5.13
N LEU A 246 17.26 4.12 4.70
CA LEU A 246 16.85 4.25 3.31
C LEU A 246 15.82 5.38 3.22
N ALA A 247 16.21 6.52 2.66
CA ALA A 247 15.31 7.61 2.33
C ALA A 247 15.06 7.64 0.82
N LEU A 248 13.81 7.78 0.42
CA LEU A 248 13.37 7.83 -0.96
C LEU A 248 12.36 8.97 -1.15
N HIS A 249 12.27 9.51 -2.36
CA HIS A 249 11.15 10.38 -2.69
C HIS A 249 9.91 9.54 -3.07
N HIS A 250 8.73 9.92 -2.58
CA HIS A 250 7.49 9.17 -2.81
C HIS A 250 7.09 9.08 -4.30
N ILE A 251 7.65 9.91 -5.17
CA ILE A 251 7.44 9.86 -6.64
C ILE A 251 8.00 8.59 -7.32
N VAL A 252 8.96 7.91 -6.67
CA VAL A 252 9.59 6.67 -7.18
C VAL A 252 9.27 5.43 -6.36
N THR A 253 8.48 5.55 -5.28
CA THR A 253 8.19 4.44 -4.36
C THR A 253 6.85 4.60 -3.67
N ASP A 254 6.31 3.53 -3.13
CA ASP A 254 5.11 3.53 -2.30
C ASP A 254 5.20 2.47 -1.19
N GLY A 255 4.15 2.35 -0.38
CA GLY A 255 4.11 1.38 0.72
C GLY A 255 4.28 -0.07 0.25
N TRP A 256 3.77 -0.41 -0.94
CA TRP A 256 3.95 -1.74 -1.53
C TRP A 256 5.38 -1.96 -2.02
N SER A 257 5.95 -0.95 -2.68
CA SER A 257 7.34 -0.94 -3.15
C SER A 257 8.33 -1.16 -2.02
N THR A 258 8.01 -0.72 -0.80
CA THR A 258 8.87 -0.96 0.36
C THR A 258 9.08 -2.45 0.60
N SER A 259 8.03 -3.28 0.54
CA SER A 259 8.16 -4.73 0.69
C SER A 259 8.94 -5.38 -0.46
N VAL A 260 8.73 -4.92 -1.70
CA VAL A 260 9.48 -5.38 -2.88
C VAL A 260 10.96 -5.05 -2.74
N LEU A 261 11.27 -3.79 -2.40
CA LEU A 261 12.64 -3.31 -2.22
C LEU A 261 13.37 -4.09 -1.14
N LEU A 262 12.72 -4.34 -0.01
CA LEU A 262 13.27 -5.11 1.10
C LEU A 262 13.49 -6.59 0.75
N GLY A 263 12.54 -7.22 0.04
CA GLY A 263 12.68 -8.59 -0.45
C GLY A 263 13.85 -8.74 -1.41
N ASP A 264 13.99 -7.83 -2.38
CA ASP A 264 15.08 -7.83 -3.34
C ASP A 264 16.43 -7.52 -2.66
N LEU A 265 16.46 -6.59 -1.71
CA LEU A 265 17.66 -6.31 -0.90
C LEU A 265 18.13 -7.57 -0.15
N ALA A 266 17.21 -8.29 0.48
CA ALA A 266 17.53 -9.53 1.17
C ALA A 266 18.01 -10.63 0.21
N HIS A 267 17.38 -10.75 -0.96
CA HIS A 267 17.83 -11.67 -2.00
C HIS A 267 19.26 -11.37 -2.46
N PHE A 268 19.55 -10.12 -2.84
CA PHE A 268 20.86 -9.74 -3.34
C PHE A 268 21.93 -9.78 -2.26
N TYR A 269 21.62 -9.41 -1.01
CA TYR A 269 22.57 -9.53 0.10
C TYR A 269 23.01 -10.98 0.31
N ARG A 270 22.07 -11.93 0.27
CA ARG A 270 22.37 -13.37 0.30
C ARG A 270 23.29 -13.80 -0.84
N ALA A 271 23.03 -13.32 -2.06
CA ALA A 271 23.85 -13.64 -3.23
C ALA A 271 25.28 -13.09 -3.08
N GLN A 272 25.44 -11.87 -2.57
CA GLN A 272 26.73 -11.23 -2.32
C GLN A 272 27.54 -11.95 -1.22
N LEU A 273 26.86 -12.62 -0.28
CA LEU A 273 27.49 -13.51 0.71
C LEU A 273 27.82 -14.90 0.16
N GLY A 274 27.56 -15.18 -1.12
CA GLY A 274 27.82 -16.48 -1.74
C GLY A 274 26.78 -17.56 -1.42
N VAL A 275 25.61 -17.19 -0.91
CA VAL A 275 24.51 -18.15 -0.70
C VAL A 275 23.90 -18.54 -2.04
N THR A 276 24.01 -19.82 -2.40
CA THR A 276 23.41 -20.37 -3.62
C THR A 276 21.88 -20.28 -3.56
N GLN A 277 21.28 -19.62 -4.54
CA GLN A 277 19.84 -19.47 -4.67
C GLN A 277 19.45 -19.29 -6.15
N ALA A 278 18.20 -19.59 -6.48
CA ALA A 278 17.67 -19.31 -7.82
C ALA A 278 17.62 -17.78 -8.05
N PRO A 279 17.97 -17.28 -9.25
CA PRO A 279 17.89 -15.86 -9.54
C PRO A 279 16.44 -15.37 -9.47
N LEU A 280 16.25 -14.10 -9.12
CA LEU A 280 14.93 -13.47 -9.25
C LEU A 280 14.46 -13.50 -10.70
N PRO A 281 13.18 -13.78 -10.97
CA PRO A 281 12.62 -13.66 -12.31
C PRO A 281 12.87 -12.26 -12.89
N PRO A 282 13.09 -12.13 -14.22
CA PRO A 282 13.17 -10.83 -14.86
C PRO A 282 11.85 -10.09 -14.70
N LEU A 283 11.91 -8.76 -14.54
CA LEU A 283 10.72 -7.93 -14.55
C LEU A 283 10.22 -7.81 -16.00
N PRO A 284 8.98 -8.22 -16.32
CA PRO A 284 8.48 -8.23 -17.70
C PRO A 284 8.28 -6.81 -18.25
N VAL A 285 8.06 -5.85 -17.36
CA VAL A 285 7.91 -4.41 -17.61
C VAL A 285 8.55 -3.64 -16.46
N GLN A 286 8.66 -2.32 -16.61
CA GLN A 286 9.12 -1.38 -15.58
C GLN A 286 8.12 -0.24 -15.42
N TYR A 287 8.36 0.64 -14.45
CA TYR A 287 7.42 1.73 -14.15
C TYR A 287 7.21 2.69 -15.33
N ALA A 288 8.24 2.95 -16.14
CA ALA A 288 8.12 3.78 -17.34
C ALA A 288 7.13 3.19 -18.36
N ASP A 289 7.06 1.85 -18.47
CA ASP A 289 6.10 1.16 -19.35
C ASP A 289 4.67 1.32 -18.83
N TYR A 290 4.49 1.17 -17.52
CA TYR A 290 3.20 1.43 -16.86
C TYR A 290 2.74 2.88 -17.08
N ALA A 291 3.63 3.86 -16.89
CA ALA A 291 3.30 5.26 -17.08
C ALA A 291 2.93 5.56 -18.55
N HIS A 292 3.65 4.99 -19.50
CA HIS A 292 3.31 5.10 -20.92
C HIS A 292 1.94 4.48 -21.23
N TRP A 293 1.71 3.24 -20.81
CA TRP A 293 0.43 2.54 -20.98
C TRP A 293 -0.74 3.33 -20.37
N GLN A 294 -0.56 3.88 -19.17
CA GLN A 294 -1.60 4.69 -18.51
C GLN A 294 -1.95 5.93 -19.33
N ARG A 295 -0.95 6.58 -19.95
CA ARG A 295 -1.17 7.79 -20.75
C ARG A 295 -1.74 7.55 -22.13
N THR A 296 -1.45 6.41 -22.75
CA THR A 296 -1.93 6.10 -24.10
C THR A 296 -3.23 5.33 -24.11
N THR A 297 -3.51 4.59 -23.03
CA THR A 297 -4.58 3.58 -22.98
C THR A 297 -5.41 3.65 -21.70
N GLY A 298 -4.87 4.25 -20.63
CA GLY A 298 -5.52 4.28 -19.32
C GLY A 298 -6.77 5.17 -19.25
N ASP A 299 -6.88 6.19 -20.11
CA ASP A 299 -8.05 7.08 -20.14
C ASP A 299 -9.25 6.49 -20.91
N THR A 300 -9.05 5.49 -21.76
CA THR A 300 -10.12 4.86 -22.53
C THR A 300 -11.11 4.16 -21.59
N GLY A 301 -12.38 4.59 -21.60
CA GLY A 301 -13.44 4.03 -20.75
C GLY A 301 -13.54 4.64 -19.35
N THR A 302 -12.79 5.70 -19.04
CA THR A 302 -12.84 6.36 -17.72
C THR A 302 -14.03 7.31 -17.53
N ASP A 303 -14.77 7.64 -18.57
CA ASP A 303 -15.85 8.64 -18.52
C ASP A 303 -16.99 8.21 -17.60
N GLU A 304 -17.37 6.93 -17.61
CA GLU A 304 -18.38 6.39 -16.69
C GLU A 304 -17.90 6.47 -15.23
N HIS A 305 -16.63 6.15 -14.99
CA HIS A 305 -16.03 6.26 -13.66
C HIS A 305 -15.93 7.71 -13.18
N LEU A 306 -15.60 8.64 -14.07
CA LEU A 306 -15.55 10.05 -13.75
C LEU A 306 -16.96 10.61 -13.47
N ALA A 307 -17.97 10.18 -14.23
CA ALA A 307 -19.37 10.55 -14.00
C ALA A 307 -19.84 10.15 -12.59
N TYR A 308 -19.51 8.92 -12.15
CA TYR A 308 -19.76 8.48 -10.78
C TYR A 308 -19.17 9.44 -9.75
N TRP A 309 -17.89 9.81 -9.88
CA TRP A 309 -17.24 10.72 -8.94
C TRP A 309 -17.84 12.12 -8.94
N LYS A 310 -18.19 12.64 -10.12
CA LYS A 310 -18.84 13.95 -10.27
C LYS A 310 -20.17 14.01 -9.54
N GLU A 311 -20.98 12.96 -9.67
CA GLU A 311 -22.26 12.86 -8.96
C GLU A 311 -22.06 12.69 -7.45
N HIS A 312 -21.24 11.74 -7.01
CA HIS A 312 -21.14 11.35 -5.60
C HIS A 312 -20.42 12.38 -4.73
N LEU A 313 -19.51 13.16 -5.33
CA LEU A 313 -18.72 14.18 -4.63
C LEU A 313 -19.22 15.60 -4.88
N ALA A 314 -20.31 15.78 -5.64
CA ALA A 314 -20.97 17.07 -5.82
C ALA A 314 -21.28 17.72 -4.46
N ASP A 315 -21.02 19.02 -4.35
CA ASP A 315 -21.31 19.81 -3.15
C ASP A 315 -20.69 19.27 -1.85
N THR A 316 -19.56 18.55 -1.95
CA THR A 316 -18.83 18.09 -0.76
C THR A 316 -18.34 19.30 0.04
N ALA A 317 -18.85 19.45 1.26
CA ALA A 317 -18.42 20.49 2.18
C ALA A 317 -17.12 20.07 2.90
N PRO A 318 -16.19 21.02 3.15
CA PRO A 318 -15.04 20.75 4.00
C PRO A 318 -15.47 20.39 5.44
N LEU A 319 -14.81 19.40 6.02
CA LEU A 319 -15.02 19.01 7.41
C LEU A 319 -14.37 20.02 8.36
N ASP A 320 -15.18 20.63 9.22
CA ASP A 320 -14.73 21.53 10.28
C ASP A 320 -14.58 20.76 11.59
N LEU A 321 -13.32 20.51 11.97
CA LEU A 321 -12.95 19.87 13.21
C LEU A 321 -12.67 20.92 14.30
N PRO A 322 -12.99 20.62 15.57
CA PRO A 322 -12.59 21.48 16.68
C PRO A 322 -11.07 21.48 16.79
N THR A 323 -10.45 22.62 16.52
CA THR A 323 -8.99 22.83 16.63
C THR A 323 -8.68 23.81 17.75
N ASP A 324 -7.57 23.57 18.46
CA ASP A 324 -7.13 24.43 19.56
C ASP A 324 -6.71 25.84 19.11
N ARG A 325 -6.43 26.01 17.82
CA ARG A 325 -6.00 27.26 17.18
C ARG A 325 -6.76 27.47 15.87
N PRO A 326 -6.96 28.72 15.42
CA PRO A 326 -7.58 29.00 14.13
C PRO A 326 -6.75 28.39 12.99
N ARG A 327 -7.44 27.96 11.92
CA ARG A 327 -6.81 27.46 10.70
C ARG A 327 -5.98 28.57 10.04
N PRO A 328 -4.71 28.34 9.68
CA PRO A 328 -3.91 29.31 8.95
C PRO A 328 -4.44 29.50 7.51
N PRO A 329 -4.23 30.66 6.88
CA PRO A 329 -4.69 30.92 5.51
C PRO A 329 -3.97 30.06 4.45
N VAL A 330 -2.80 29.53 4.79
CA VAL A 330 -2.01 28.62 3.97
C VAL A 330 -1.67 27.39 4.80
N ARG A 331 -1.84 26.21 4.22
CA ARG A 331 -1.49 24.92 4.85
C ARG A 331 0.00 24.88 5.20
N THR A 332 0.33 24.33 6.37
CA THR A 332 1.71 24.08 6.79
C THR A 332 2.01 22.57 6.79
N SER A 333 3.28 22.20 6.66
CA SER A 333 3.76 20.82 6.83
C SER A 333 4.01 20.42 8.29
N ALA A 334 3.87 21.36 9.24
CA ALA A 334 4.05 21.08 10.67
C ALA A 334 3.01 20.07 11.17
N GLY A 335 3.49 18.95 11.74
CA GLY A 335 2.65 17.88 12.27
C GLY A 335 3.36 17.08 13.34
N ALA A 336 2.60 16.27 14.07
CA ALA A 336 3.09 15.34 15.06
C ALA A 336 2.30 14.02 14.98
N THR A 337 2.90 12.95 15.48
CA THR A 337 2.25 11.63 15.53
C THR A 337 1.89 11.30 16.96
N ALA A 338 0.62 10.97 17.20
CA ALA A 338 0.17 10.34 18.44
C ALA A 338 -0.08 8.86 18.18
N ARG A 339 0.40 7.99 19.08
CA ARG A 339 0.20 6.54 18.98
C ARG A 339 -0.85 6.07 19.97
N LEU A 340 -1.88 5.39 19.47
CA LEU A 340 -2.84 4.66 20.26
C LEU A 340 -2.66 3.15 20.03
N VAL A 341 -2.54 2.38 21.10
CA VAL A 341 -2.49 0.91 21.02
C VAL A 341 -3.88 0.37 21.31
N VAL A 342 -4.52 -0.21 20.30
CA VAL A 342 -5.83 -0.86 20.46
C VAL A 342 -5.63 -2.26 21.06
N PRO A 343 -6.26 -2.58 22.20
CA PRO A 343 -6.11 -3.90 22.81
C PRO A 343 -6.55 -5.02 21.86
N ALA A 344 -5.82 -6.15 21.88
CA ALA A 344 -6.10 -7.28 20.99
C ALA A 344 -7.54 -7.82 21.10
N ARG A 345 -8.16 -7.72 22.29
CA ARG A 345 -9.58 -8.07 22.48
C ARG A 345 -10.52 -7.20 21.63
N THR A 346 -10.21 -5.92 21.50
CA THR A 346 -11.01 -4.95 20.73
C THR A 346 -10.84 -5.21 19.24
N VAL A 347 -9.60 -5.46 18.78
CA VAL A 347 -9.34 -5.85 17.39
C VAL A 347 -10.13 -7.11 17.02
N ARG A 348 -10.09 -8.16 17.86
CA ARG A 348 -10.90 -9.37 17.63
C ARG A 348 -12.40 -9.08 17.58
N GLY A 349 -12.90 -8.16 18.39
CA GLY A 349 -14.30 -7.71 18.36
C GLY A 349 -14.64 -7.01 17.04
N LEU A 350 -13.79 -6.09 16.59
CA LEU A 350 -13.96 -5.39 15.30
C LEU A 350 -13.89 -6.35 14.12
N THR A 351 -12.95 -7.30 14.12
CA THR A 351 -12.86 -8.34 13.07
C THR A 351 -14.08 -9.26 13.08
N ARG A 352 -14.65 -9.56 14.26
CA ARG A 352 -15.89 -10.33 14.33
C ARG A 352 -17.08 -9.54 13.78
N LEU A 353 -17.24 -8.28 14.20
CA LEU A 353 -18.27 -7.39 13.68
C LEU A 353 -18.18 -7.27 12.15
N ALA A 354 -16.95 -7.14 11.63
CA ALA A 354 -16.72 -7.08 10.19
C ALA A 354 -17.29 -8.32 9.50
N ARG A 355 -16.94 -9.51 10.01
CA ARG A 355 -17.41 -10.81 9.51
C ARG A 355 -18.93 -10.96 9.59
N ASP A 356 -19.52 -10.65 10.74
CA ASP A 356 -20.96 -10.82 11.01
C ASP A 356 -21.81 -9.94 10.09
N HIS A 357 -21.26 -8.84 9.57
CA HIS A 357 -21.92 -7.93 8.63
C HIS A 357 -21.42 -8.06 7.17
N GLY A 358 -20.58 -9.06 6.86
CA GLY A 358 -20.03 -9.27 5.51
C GLY A 358 -19.18 -8.09 5.02
N THR A 359 -18.40 -7.49 5.90
CA THR A 359 -17.48 -6.37 5.63
C THR A 359 -16.04 -6.73 6.01
N THR A 360 -15.10 -5.85 5.70
CA THR A 360 -13.70 -5.99 6.12
C THR A 360 -13.41 -5.18 7.38
N LEU A 361 -12.28 -5.47 8.03
CA LEU A 361 -11.77 -4.65 9.12
C LEU A 361 -11.57 -3.19 8.65
N PHE A 362 -11.10 -2.99 7.41
CA PHE A 362 -10.95 -1.66 6.82
C PHE A 362 -12.30 -0.91 6.78
N THR A 363 -13.34 -1.49 6.18
CA THR A 363 -14.68 -0.87 6.12
C THR A 363 -15.22 -0.55 7.52
N THR A 364 -15.01 -1.46 8.48
CA THR A 364 -15.41 -1.26 9.88
C THR A 364 -14.68 -0.07 10.52
N LEU A 365 -13.37 0.08 10.26
CA LEU A 365 -12.59 1.20 10.77
C LEU A 365 -12.96 2.54 10.08
N VAL A 366 -13.26 2.52 8.78
CA VAL A 366 -13.78 3.69 8.06
C VAL A 366 -15.11 4.13 8.67
N ALA A 367 -16.05 3.21 8.87
CA ALA A 367 -17.33 3.52 9.52
C ALA A 367 -17.13 4.06 10.94
N ALA A 368 -16.25 3.45 11.74
CA ALA A 368 -15.94 3.94 13.08
C ALA A 368 -15.34 5.36 13.06
N ALA A 369 -14.44 5.64 12.11
CA ALA A 369 -13.83 6.96 11.93
C ALA A 369 -14.87 8.00 11.49
N GLN A 370 -15.70 7.72 10.48
CA GLN A 370 -16.73 8.64 10.02
C GLN A 370 -17.77 8.93 11.12
N ALA A 371 -18.20 7.92 11.88
CA ALA A 371 -19.10 8.11 13.02
C ALA A 371 -18.47 8.96 14.13
N TYR A 372 -17.17 8.79 14.40
CA TYR A 372 -16.44 9.63 15.35
C TYR A 372 -16.33 11.08 14.86
N LEU A 373 -16.00 11.28 13.59
CA LEU A 373 -15.88 12.61 12.97
C LEU A 373 -17.22 13.34 12.94
N ALA A 374 -18.32 12.63 12.66
CA ALA A 374 -19.67 13.18 12.73
C ALA A 374 -20.00 13.71 14.13
N ARG A 375 -19.69 12.92 15.17
CA ARG A 375 -19.89 13.36 16.56
C ARG A 375 -19.00 14.51 16.97
N LEU A 376 -17.78 14.57 16.43
CA LEU A 376 -16.79 15.59 16.80
C LEU A 376 -17.06 16.94 16.12
N SER A 377 -17.50 16.91 14.86
CA SER A 377 -17.80 18.11 14.05
C SER A 377 -19.24 18.59 14.17
N GLY A 378 -20.17 17.69 14.53
CA GLY A 378 -21.61 17.93 14.43
C GLY A 378 -22.16 17.80 13.01
N ALA A 379 -21.33 17.46 12.02
CA ALA A 379 -21.75 17.22 10.65
C ALA A 379 -22.29 15.79 10.48
N GLU A 380 -23.27 15.62 9.58
CA GLU A 380 -23.80 14.30 9.22
C GLU A 380 -23.23 13.78 7.90
N ASP A 381 -22.71 14.65 7.03
CA ASP A 381 -22.11 14.26 5.74
C ASP A 381 -20.57 14.27 5.87
N ILE A 382 -19.96 13.09 5.87
CA ILE A 382 -18.55 12.92 6.19
C ILE A 382 -17.80 12.32 5.01
N ALA A 383 -16.89 13.11 4.43
CA ALA A 383 -15.92 12.67 3.45
C ALA A 383 -14.55 12.39 4.11
N VAL A 384 -14.03 11.20 3.91
CA VAL A 384 -12.66 10.82 4.30
C VAL A 384 -11.88 10.32 3.09
N GLY A 385 -10.59 10.62 3.04
CA GLY A 385 -9.69 10.05 2.04
C GLY A 385 -9.25 8.64 2.42
N THR A 386 -8.99 7.81 1.43
CA THR A 386 -8.25 6.54 1.55
C THR A 386 -7.30 6.39 0.36
N VAL A 387 -6.45 5.38 0.39
CA VAL A 387 -5.56 5.02 -0.71
C VAL A 387 -5.83 3.60 -1.23
N THR A 388 -5.64 3.38 -2.53
CA THR A 388 -5.55 2.04 -3.14
C THR A 388 -4.11 1.77 -3.57
N SER A 389 -3.77 0.49 -3.79
CA SER A 389 -2.42 0.12 -4.21
C SER A 389 -2.12 0.49 -5.66
N GLY A 390 -3.15 0.61 -6.52
CA GLY A 390 -3.00 0.80 -7.98
C GLY A 390 -2.28 -0.35 -8.69
N ARG A 391 -2.30 -1.56 -8.09
CA ARG A 391 -1.58 -2.76 -8.57
C ARG A 391 -2.54 -3.94 -8.80
N ASP A 392 -3.56 -3.69 -9.59
CA ASP A 392 -4.54 -4.67 -10.05
C ASP A 392 -3.95 -5.69 -11.05
N ARG A 393 -2.84 -5.34 -11.70
CA ARG A 393 -2.16 -6.16 -12.70
C ARG A 393 -0.96 -6.95 -12.16
N PRO A 394 -0.84 -8.26 -12.45
CA PRO A 394 0.28 -9.10 -11.99
C PRO A 394 1.65 -8.48 -12.30
N GLU A 395 1.84 -7.96 -13.50
CA GLU A 395 3.12 -7.44 -14.01
C GLU A 395 3.60 -6.20 -13.24
N THR A 396 2.69 -5.51 -12.53
CA THR A 396 3.02 -4.35 -11.71
C THR A 396 3.41 -4.73 -10.27
N GLN A 397 3.08 -5.93 -9.79
CA GLN A 397 3.18 -6.26 -8.36
C GLN A 397 4.63 -6.38 -7.86
N ALA A 398 5.56 -6.73 -8.74
CA ALA A 398 6.98 -6.86 -8.44
C ALA A 398 7.80 -5.57 -8.70
N LEU A 399 7.15 -4.46 -9.06
CA LEU A 399 7.84 -3.21 -9.41
C LEU A 399 8.02 -2.30 -8.21
N VAL A 400 9.15 -1.60 -8.13
CA VAL A 400 9.28 -0.38 -7.32
C VAL A 400 8.78 0.82 -8.13
N GLY A 401 7.90 1.62 -7.55
CA GLY A 401 7.32 2.79 -8.20
C GLY A 401 6.14 3.39 -7.42
N PHE A 402 5.56 4.48 -7.91
CA PHE A 402 4.44 5.15 -7.24
C PHE A 402 3.10 4.82 -7.92
N PHE A 403 2.38 3.81 -7.41
CA PHE A 403 1.12 3.34 -8.03
C PHE A 403 -0.13 3.81 -7.28
N VAL A 404 0.06 4.36 -6.08
CA VAL A 404 -1.04 4.71 -5.17
C VAL A 404 -2.00 5.71 -5.81
N ASN A 405 -3.29 5.37 -5.82
CA ASN A 405 -4.36 6.31 -6.09
C ASN A 405 -5.09 6.69 -4.78
N THR A 406 -5.68 7.89 -4.74
CA THR A 406 -6.47 8.38 -3.61
C THR A 406 -7.95 8.32 -3.95
N LEU A 407 -8.77 7.75 -3.06
CA LEU A 407 -10.22 7.72 -3.19
C LEU A 407 -10.89 8.50 -2.07
N VAL A 408 -12.07 9.06 -2.35
CA VAL A 408 -12.89 9.75 -1.36
C VAL A 408 -14.06 8.87 -0.98
N LEU A 409 -14.20 8.60 0.32
CA LEU A 409 -15.30 7.82 0.90
C LEU A 409 -16.24 8.80 1.60
N ARG A 410 -17.38 9.08 0.96
CA ARG A 410 -18.41 9.97 1.47
C ARG A 410 -19.60 9.17 1.96
N SER A 411 -19.99 9.38 3.21
CA SER A 411 -21.10 8.66 3.84
C SER A 411 -21.91 9.61 4.73
N ARG A 412 -23.23 9.42 4.79
CA ARG A 412 -24.09 10.12 5.75
C ARG A 412 -24.20 9.33 7.06
N ALA A 413 -23.74 9.93 8.14
CA ALA A 413 -23.80 9.42 9.51
C ALA A 413 -24.96 10.09 10.26
N GLU A 414 -26.19 9.59 10.04
CA GLU A 414 -27.41 10.12 10.65
C GLU A 414 -27.42 9.93 12.18
N ALA A 415 -27.78 10.99 12.91
CA ALA A 415 -27.88 10.93 14.36
C ALA A 415 -28.99 9.94 14.79
N GLY A 416 -28.63 8.98 15.66
CA GLY A 416 -29.56 7.99 16.21
C GLY A 416 -29.74 6.71 15.38
N ALA A 417 -29.16 6.63 14.17
CA ALA A 417 -29.14 5.40 13.40
C ALA A 417 -28.28 4.31 14.10
N PRO A 418 -28.69 3.03 14.07
CA PRO A 418 -27.86 1.93 14.54
C PRO A 418 -26.54 1.85 13.76
N PHE A 419 -25.43 1.64 14.46
CA PHE A 419 -24.11 1.52 13.82
C PHE A 419 -24.05 0.41 12.76
N SER A 420 -24.79 -0.69 12.96
CA SER A 420 -24.88 -1.78 11.98
C SER A 420 -25.47 -1.33 10.65
N GLY A 421 -26.52 -0.49 10.68
CA GLY A 421 -27.10 0.09 9.46
C GLY A 421 -26.13 1.03 8.76
N PHE A 422 -25.43 1.88 9.53
CA PHE A 422 -24.39 2.75 9.01
C PHE A 422 -23.22 1.96 8.39
N LEU A 423 -22.77 0.88 9.04
CA LEU A 423 -21.73 -0.01 8.52
C LEU A 423 -22.12 -0.63 7.17
N THR A 424 -23.38 -1.03 7.00
CA THR A 424 -23.90 -1.52 5.71
C THR A 424 -23.87 -0.44 4.63
N ALA A 425 -24.23 0.81 4.96
CA ALA A 425 -24.14 1.92 4.01
C ALA A 425 -22.69 2.22 3.61
N VAL A 426 -21.78 2.29 4.59
CA VAL A 426 -20.34 2.51 4.35
C VAL A 426 -19.72 1.38 3.52
N ARG A 427 -20.19 0.13 3.69
CA ARG A 427 -19.79 -0.98 2.81
C ARG A 427 -20.13 -0.67 1.35
N GLY A 428 -21.34 -0.20 1.07
CA GLY A 428 -21.75 0.23 -0.28
C GLY A 428 -20.81 1.29 -0.83
N THR A 429 -20.60 2.38 -0.09
CA THR A 429 -19.67 3.46 -0.45
C THR A 429 -18.27 2.95 -0.77
N VAL A 430 -17.71 2.06 0.06
CA VAL A 430 -16.36 1.50 -0.18
C VAL A 430 -16.35 0.65 -1.46
N LEU A 431 -17.34 -0.21 -1.67
CA LEU A 431 -17.38 -1.07 -2.85
C LEU A 431 -17.51 -0.24 -4.14
N ASP A 432 -18.37 0.77 -4.13
CA ASP A 432 -18.59 1.63 -5.29
C ASP A 432 -17.38 2.53 -5.55
N ALA A 433 -16.76 3.09 -4.51
CA ALA A 433 -15.51 3.85 -4.65
C ALA A 433 -14.39 3.02 -5.28
N PHE A 434 -14.19 1.78 -4.83
CA PHE A 434 -13.17 0.88 -5.39
C PHE A 434 -13.52 0.41 -6.80
N ALA A 435 -14.80 0.32 -7.16
CA ALA A 435 -15.24 0.00 -8.51
C ALA A 435 -14.92 1.10 -9.54
N HIS A 436 -14.75 2.34 -9.07
CA HIS A 436 -14.42 3.49 -9.92
C HIS A 436 -13.02 4.05 -9.62
N GLN A 437 -12.13 3.22 -9.07
CA GLN A 437 -10.76 3.62 -8.69
C GLN A 437 -9.84 3.97 -9.86
N ASP A 438 -10.26 3.70 -11.09
CA ASP A 438 -9.47 3.85 -12.31
C ASP A 438 -9.39 5.30 -12.81
N VAL A 439 -10.05 6.23 -12.11
CA VAL A 439 -9.89 7.68 -12.35
C VAL A 439 -8.81 8.22 -11.41
N PRO A 440 -7.78 8.90 -11.94
CA PRO A 440 -6.80 9.59 -11.12
C PRO A 440 -7.48 10.62 -10.20
N PHE A 441 -7.09 10.65 -8.92
CA PHE A 441 -7.64 11.60 -7.95
C PHE A 441 -7.62 13.05 -8.45
N GLU A 442 -6.55 13.46 -9.14
CA GLU A 442 -6.38 14.81 -9.66
C GLU A 442 -7.48 15.18 -10.66
N ARG A 443 -7.81 14.23 -11.55
CA ARG A 443 -8.88 14.40 -12.54
C ARG A 443 -10.25 14.53 -11.86
N VAL A 444 -10.48 13.78 -10.77
CA VAL A 444 -11.67 13.95 -9.94
C VAL A 444 -11.71 15.35 -9.32
N VAL A 445 -10.60 15.82 -8.75
CA VAL A 445 -10.58 17.14 -8.11
C VAL A 445 -10.78 18.27 -9.12
N ASP A 446 -10.15 18.21 -10.29
CA ASP A 446 -10.27 19.25 -11.32
C ASP A 446 -11.72 19.40 -11.81
N GLU A 447 -12.48 18.29 -11.85
CA GLU A 447 -13.88 18.27 -12.29
C GLU A 447 -14.89 18.58 -11.18
N VAL A 448 -14.59 18.21 -9.92
CA VAL A 448 -15.53 18.34 -8.79
C VAL A 448 -15.29 19.61 -7.97
N GLN A 449 -14.04 20.00 -7.78
CA GLN A 449 -13.66 21.14 -6.94
C GLN A 449 -12.55 21.97 -7.62
N PRO A 450 -12.88 22.66 -8.74
CA PRO A 450 -11.89 23.42 -9.51
C PRO A 450 -11.31 24.62 -8.73
N VAL A 451 -12.10 25.21 -7.83
CA VAL A 451 -11.65 26.31 -6.97
C VAL A 451 -10.86 25.77 -5.78
N ARG A 452 -9.59 26.15 -5.68
CA ARG A 452 -8.67 25.67 -4.65
C ARG A 452 -8.69 26.57 -3.41
N ASP A 453 -8.72 25.94 -2.23
CA ASP A 453 -8.52 26.57 -0.93
C ASP A 453 -7.08 26.27 -0.46
N THR A 454 -6.25 27.29 -0.31
CA THR A 454 -4.84 27.14 0.09
C THR A 454 -4.67 26.64 1.53
N SER A 455 -5.72 26.71 2.36
CA SER A 455 -5.71 26.27 3.76
C SER A 455 -6.13 24.81 3.97
N ARG A 456 -6.62 24.12 2.92
CA ARG A 456 -7.19 22.78 3.01
C ARG A 456 -6.75 21.87 1.85
N SER A 457 -6.78 20.57 2.09
CA SER A 457 -6.79 19.57 1.02
C SER A 457 -8.17 19.56 0.31
N PRO A 458 -8.21 19.27 -1.00
CA PRO A 458 -9.46 19.14 -1.73
C PRO A 458 -10.25 17.90 -1.28
N LEU A 459 -11.58 17.99 -1.32
CA LEU A 459 -12.57 16.92 -1.09
C LEU A 459 -12.61 16.27 0.30
N PHE A 460 -11.52 16.24 1.07
CA PHE A 460 -11.50 15.69 2.44
C PHE A 460 -10.38 16.30 3.29
N GLN A 461 -10.52 16.26 4.62
CA GLN A 461 -9.52 16.77 5.58
C GLN A 461 -8.97 15.68 6.51
N VAL A 462 -9.54 14.48 6.47
CA VAL A 462 -9.10 13.32 7.25
C VAL A 462 -8.87 12.16 6.30
N MET A 463 -7.76 11.45 6.48
CA MET A 463 -7.43 10.25 5.71
C MET A 463 -7.42 9.04 6.64
N VAL A 464 -8.04 7.94 6.21
CA VAL A 464 -8.07 6.66 6.92
C VAL A 464 -7.34 5.63 6.07
N VAL A 465 -6.23 5.08 6.58
CA VAL A 465 -5.43 4.07 5.89
C VAL A 465 -5.27 2.87 6.80
N LEU A 466 -5.59 1.67 6.31
CA LEU A 466 -5.23 0.41 6.96
C LEU A 466 -3.98 -0.14 6.30
N GLN A 467 -2.88 -0.23 7.06
CA GLN A 467 -1.66 -0.89 6.62
C GLN A 467 -1.73 -2.37 7.02
N ASN A 468 -2.01 -3.22 6.05
CA ASN A 468 -2.10 -4.68 6.18
C ASN A 468 -1.10 -5.42 5.28
N THR A 469 -0.14 -4.70 4.68
CA THR A 469 0.93 -5.33 3.90
C THR A 469 1.72 -6.26 4.83
N PRO A 470 1.83 -7.56 4.52
CA PRO A 470 2.66 -8.45 5.30
C PRO A 470 4.09 -7.90 5.31
N ALA A 471 4.68 -7.73 6.49
CA ALA A 471 6.13 -7.56 6.57
C ALA A 471 6.73 -8.88 6.07
N ALA A 472 7.29 -8.88 4.86
CA ALA A 472 8.15 -9.98 4.46
C ALA A 472 9.26 -10.03 5.51
N GLY A 473 9.42 -11.16 6.19
CA GLY A 473 10.54 -11.34 7.11
C GLY A 473 11.82 -11.04 6.32
N LEU A 474 12.56 -10.03 6.75
CA LEU A 474 13.81 -9.67 6.09
C LEU A 474 14.86 -10.70 6.50
N ASP A 475 15.03 -11.74 5.70
CA ASP A 475 16.05 -12.77 5.93
C ASP A 475 17.41 -12.30 5.39
N LEU A 476 18.17 -11.64 6.27
CA LEU A 476 19.56 -11.31 6.04
C LEU A 476 20.44 -12.28 6.86
N PRO A 477 21.18 -13.21 6.23
CA PRO A 477 21.95 -14.20 6.96
C PRO A 477 22.91 -13.57 7.97
N GLY A 478 22.87 -14.10 9.20
CA GLY A 478 23.69 -13.60 10.29
C GLY A 478 23.18 -12.33 10.97
N LEU A 479 21.99 -11.83 10.60
CA LEU A 479 21.41 -10.61 11.16
C LEU A 479 19.99 -10.84 11.73
N GLU A 480 19.76 -10.32 12.92
CA GLU A 480 18.42 -10.05 13.44
C GLU A 480 18.01 -8.64 12.99
N VAL A 481 16.83 -8.52 12.38
CA VAL A 481 16.34 -7.26 11.80
C VAL A 481 15.11 -6.79 12.56
N THR A 482 15.13 -5.55 13.05
CA THR A 482 14.01 -4.91 13.78
C THR A 482 13.70 -3.51 13.34
#